data_AF-A0AA36APQ2-F1
#
_entry.id   AF-A0AA36APQ2-F1
#
_cell.length_a   1.000
_cell.length_b   1.000
_cell.length_c   1.000
_cell.angle_alpha   90.00
_cell.angle_beta   90.00
_cell.angle_gamma   90.00
#
_symmetry.space_group_name_H-M   'P 1'
#
loop_
_entity.id
_entity.type
_entity.pdbx_description
1 polymer ?
#
loop_
_entity_poly.entity_id
_entity_poly.type
_entity_poly.pdbx_seq_one_letter_code
_entity_poly.pdbx_strand_id
1 'polypeptide(L)'
;MIPGGMTSLLQPFDVAINKPFKDRLKHCWEDWMANAPKETTKTRRTKKVDLGTICKWILKVWKEIPEDIFKRAFLKCGISNALDGSEDDILWEDNAIASDSSDSRFDEEELSYADNQPHEVFNRSSDDEKFLDLKVPTSTKMDFVDTNAKPVVRDGLINDIMSQLYGMEVINFTEMESYIDRNYLVNVKKTHRNPFIKDVKPHGYVLKIFNGEESENEDYFDGCYSMVDYLRKYNIPAPERIQRIDGKFQNREILYKDTDDSDSAKNCHMIILLTFIPGLMLSSVPLVPSLLYDVGKLHGRISKSLQNFSHPFFQNRPQLIWNLEKLPTLTKYLEFIEIENDRMLVEEVIETFKKEVLPNISKYQKGHVHGDYSHINIIVRKKHEEVESLHCSEKLCSANINGMAGKIPSSPYSVSGIIDYGHARYSYLVHDVAISIAYISLESKIIDSLDVGGHMLAGFFSEIKLNSEELDALPVLICGRLAKSLTIGRYLHQQDSTNLYALTTAAQGWPLIRKIWKTPKEVLLKRWKEIISSYGEN
;
A
#
# COMPACT_ATOMS: atom_id res chain seq x y z
N MET A 1 -14.91 5.66 14.21
CA MET A 1 -16.29 5.17 14.42
C MET A 1 -17.21 6.37 14.35
N ILE A 2 -18.07 6.45 13.33
CA ILE A 2 -19.12 7.48 13.26
C ILE A 2 -20.19 7.09 14.29
N PRO A 3 -20.66 8.01 15.15
CA PRO A 3 -21.74 7.71 16.09
C PRO A 3 -22.98 7.17 15.37
N GLY A 4 -23.66 6.20 15.97
CA GLY A 4 -24.92 5.66 15.42
C GLY A 4 -25.93 6.78 15.18
N GLY A 5 -26.55 6.80 14.00
CA GLY A 5 -27.48 7.85 13.59
C GLY A 5 -26.85 9.06 12.87
N MET A 6 -25.51 9.14 12.81
CA MET A 6 -24.81 10.25 12.11
C MET A 6 -24.30 9.87 10.70
N THR A 7 -24.51 8.64 10.25
CA THR A 7 -24.13 8.19 8.89
C THR A 7 -24.81 9.01 7.80
N SER A 8 -26.08 9.42 8.02
CA SER A 8 -26.84 10.28 7.10
C SER A 8 -26.35 11.72 7.05
N LEU A 9 -25.43 12.13 7.92
CA LEU A 9 -24.89 13.50 7.96
C LEU A 9 -23.56 13.64 7.20
N LEU A 10 -22.91 12.53 6.82
CA LEU A 10 -21.54 12.54 6.31
C LEU A 10 -21.36 11.74 5.00
N GLN A 11 -22.41 11.10 4.48
CA GLN A 11 -22.33 10.24 3.30
C GLN A 11 -23.42 10.62 2.27
N PRO A 12 -23.15 11.63 1.40
CA PRO A 12 -24.09 12.06 0.37
C PRO A 12 -24.61 10.91 -0.51
N PHE A 13 -23.77 9.91 -0.75
CA PHE A 13 -24.12 8.74 -1.54
C PHE A 13 -25.21 7.89 -0.90
N ASP A 14 -25.15 7.63 0.40
CA ASP A 14 -26.15 6.84 1.11
C ASP A 14 -27.44 7.62 1.37
N VAL A 15 -27.36 8.95 1.42
CA VAL A 15 -28.51 9.83 1.68
C VAL A 15 -29.45 9.91 0.49
N ALA A 16 -28.95 10.07 -0.73
CA ALA A 16 -29.84 10.32 -1.88
C ALA A 16 -29.40 9.73 -3.23
N ILE A 17 -28.17 9.22 -3.37
CA ILE A 17 -27.65 8.80 -4.68
C ILE A 17 -27.76 7.27 -4.87
N ASN A 18 -27.45 6.49 -3.84
CA ASN A 18 -27.34 5.03 -3.95
C ASN A 18 -28.68 4.35 -4.22
N LYS A 19 -29.78 4.84 -3.65
CA LYS A 19 -31.13 4.29 -3.89
C LYS A 19 -31.56 4.45 -5.37
N PRO A 20 -31.65 5.66 -5.94
CA PRO A 20 -32.06 5.81 -7.33
C PRO A 20 -31.09 5.16 -8.33
N PHE A 21 -29.79 5.09 -8.00
CA PHE A 21 -28.82 4.33 -8.79
C PHE A 21 -29.13 2.82 -8.79
N LYS A 22 -29.30 2.22 -7.61
CA LYS A 22 -29.61 0.78 -7.47
C LYS A 22 -30.94 0.42 -8.11
N ASP A 23 -31.96 1.26 -7.96
CA ASP A 23 -33.28 1.03 -8.54
C ASP A 23 -33.19 0.99 -10.07
N ARG A 24 -32.53 1.96 -10.70
CA ARG A 24 -32.34 1.98 -12.17
C ARG A 24 -31.47 0.84 -12.68
N LEU A 25 -30.46 0.44 -11.91
CA LEU A 25 -29.62 -0.72 -12.24
C LEU A 25 -30.42 -2.02 -12.16
N LYS A 26 -31.32 -2.13 -11.17
CA LYS A 26 -32.26 -3.25 -11.03
C LYS A 26 -33.21 -3.32 -12.22
N HIS A 27 -33.76 -2.20 -12.69
CA HIS A 27 -34.58 -2.16 -13.90
C HIS A 27 -33.82 -2.65 -15.14
N CYS A 28 -32.56 -2.24 -15.32
CA CYS A 28 -31.73 -2.75 -16.42
C CYS A 28 -31.56 -4.27 -16.37
N TRP A 29 -31.44 -4.83 -15.16
CA TRP A 29 -31.37 -6.28 -14.96
C TRP A 29 -32.72 -6.98 -15.21
N GLU A 30 -33.83 -6.42 -14.73
CA GLU A 30 -35.19 -6.95 -14.93
C GLU A 30 -35.57 -6.94 -16.41
N ASP A 31 -35.28 -5.85 -17.13
CA ASP A 31 -35.47 -5.73 -18.58
C ASP A 31 -34.66 -6.77 -19.36
N TRP A 32 -33.40 -6.98 -18.95
CA TRP A 32 -32.55 -8.00 -19.55
C TRP A 32 -33.07 -9.41 -19.25
N MET A 33 -33.50 -9.69 -18.02
CA MET A 33 -34.09 -10.97 -17.66
C MET A 33 -35.37 -11.29 -18.44
N ALA A 34 -36.17 -10.25 -18.74
CA ALA A 34 -37.40 -10.37 -19.51
C ALA A 34 -37.16 -10.55 -21.01
N ASN A 35 -36.19 -9.84 -21.59
CA ASN A 35 -36.08 -9.67 -23.05
C ASN A 35 -34.83 -10.28 -23.68
N ALA A 36 -33.79 -10.62 -22.91
CA ALA A 36 -32.56 -11.16 -23.48
C ALA A 36 -32.74 -12.61 -23.96
N PRO A 37 -32.11 -13.01 -25.08
CA PRO A 37 -32.12 -14.39 -25.53
C PRO A 37 -31.50 -15.30 -24.44
N LYS A 38 -32.33 -16.18 -23.88
CA LYS A 38 -31.94 -17.08 -22.79
C LYS A 38 -31.10 -18.22 -23.32
N GLU A 39 -29.82 -17.96 -23.59
CA GLU A 39 -28.86 -19.03 -23.84
C GLU A 39 -28.70 -19.85 -22.55
N THR A 40 -29.02 -21.13 -22.63
CA THR A 40 -28.87 -22.06 -21.51
C THR A 40 -27.48 -22.67 -21.53
N THR A 41 -26.84 -22.76 -20.36
CA THR A 41 -25.62 -23.56 -20.21
C THR A 41 -25.89 -25.04 -20.50
N LYS A 42 -24.85 -25.85 -20.70
CA LYS A 42 -24.98 -27.32 -20.93
C LYS A 42 -25.77 -28.05 -19.83
N THR A 43 -25.95 -27.42 -18.66
CA THR A 43 -26.73 -27.89 -17.50
C THR A 43 -28.14 -27.29 -17.39
N ARG A 44 -28.68 -26.69 -18.46
CA ARG A 44 -30.02 -26.05 -18.55
C ARG A 44 -30.26 -24.86 -17.62
N ARG A 45 -29.21 -24.20 -17.11
CA ARG A 45 -29.34 -22.96 -16.33
C ARG A 45 -29.21 -21.74 -17.23
N THR A 46 -29.94 -20.67 -16.95
CA THR A 46 -29.81 -19.39 -17.68
C THR A 46 -28.41 -18.82 -17.47
N LYS A 47 -27.71 -18.49 -18.56
CA LYS A 47 -26.37 -17.89 -18.50
C LYS A 47 -26.44 -16.55 -17.77
N LYS A 48 -25.47 -16.24 -16.90
CA LYS A 48 -25.37 -14.95 -16.20
C LYS A 48 -25.09 -13.82 -17.20
N VAL A 49 -25.49 -12.59 -16.85
CA VAL A 49 -25.13 -11.38 -17.61
C VAL A 49 -23.60 -11.26 -17.69
N ASP A 50 -23.06 -10.95 -18.86
CA ASP A 50 -21.63 -10.69 -19.00
C ASP A 50 -21.23 -9.35 -18.36
N LEU A 51 -19.98 -9.27 -17.91
CA LEU A 51 -19.48 -8.10 -17.19
C LEU A 51 -19.48 -6.83 -18.05
N GLY A 52 -19.29 -6.96 -19.37
CA GLY A 52 -19.31 -5.82 -20.30
C GLY A 52 -20.68 -5.17 -20.40
N THR A 53 -21.74 -5.99 -20.39
CA THR A 53 -23.12 -5.52 -20.35
C THR A 53 -23.45 -4.85 -19.01
N ILE A 54 -23.01 -5.41 -17.88
CA ILE A 54 -23.16 -4.77 -16.56
C ILE A 54 -22.46 -3.40 -16.52
N CYS A 55 -21.22 -3.29 -17.02
CA CYS A 55 -20.50 -2.02 -17.09
C CYS A 55 -21.22 -0.98 -17.95
N LYS A 56 -21.85 -1.39 -19.07
CA LYS A 56 -22.68 -0.50 -19.89
C LYS A 56 -23.92 -0.01 -19.14
N TRP A 57 -24.57 -0.87 -18.35
CA TRP A 57 -25.69 -0.45 -17.51
C TRP A 57 -25.26 0.54 -16.44
N ILE A 58 -24.14 0.28 -15.75
CA ILE A 58 -23.59 1.21 -14.75
C ILE A 58 -23.32 2.58 -15.39
N LEU A 59 -22.65 2.63 -16.55
CA LEU A 59 -22.37 3.88 -17.26
C LEU A 59 -23.65 4.59 -17.73
N LYS A 60 -24.65 3.84 -18.22
CA LYS A 60 -25.95 4.39 -18.62
C LYS A 60 -26.68 5.00 -17.42
N VAL A 61 -26.88 4.20 -16.37
CA VAL A 61 -27.60 4.60 -15.16
C VAL A 61 -26.93 5.80 -14.50
N TRP A 62 -25.59 5.81 -14.44
CA TRP A 62 -24.85 6.94 -13.87
C TRP A 62 -25.09 8.25 -14.62
N LYS A 63 -25.21 8.21 -15.95
CA LYS A 63 -25.50 9.38 -16.78
C LYS A 63 -26.96 9.84 -16.69
N GLU A 64 -27.87 8.94 -16.34
CA GLU A 64 -29.30 9.23 -16.21
C GLU A 64 -29.69 9.84 -14.87
N ILE A 65 -28.81 9.78 -13.86
CA ILE A 65 -29.04 10.45 -12.58
C ILE A 65 -28.79 11.95 -12.79
N PRO A 66 -29.81 12.80 -12.65
CA PRO A 66 -29.64 14.22 -12.88
C PRO A 66 -28.74 14.86 -11.81
N GLU A 67 -27.96 15.86 -12.22
CA GLU A 67 -26.95 16.52 -11.37
C GLU A 67 -27.54 17.18 -10.13
N ASP A 68 -28.83 17.53 -10.15
CA ASP A 68 -29.54 18.14 -9.04
C ASP A 68 -29.67 17.18 -7.84
N ILE A 69 -29.77 15.87 -8.06
CA ILE A 69 -29.74 14.85 -7.00
C ILE A 69 -28.39 14.87 -6.30
N PHE A 70 -27.28 15.00 -7.04
CA PHE A 70 -25.95 15.10 -6.44
C PHE A 70 -25.80 16.38 -5.65
N LYS A 71 -26.18 17.54 -6.21
CA LYS A 71 -26.10 18.82 -5.50
C LYS A 71 -26.90 18.79 -4.19
N ARG A 72 -28.15 18.31 -4.23
CA ARG A 72 -28.99 18.19 -3.03
C ARG A 72 -28.45 17.19 -2.02
N ALA A 73 -27.85 16.07 -2.45
CA ALA A 73 -27.26 15.08 -1.56
C ALA A 73 -26.12 15.65 -0.72
N PHE A 74 -25.26 16.46 -1.35
CA PHE A 74 -24.14 17.11 -0.68
C PHE A 74 -24.62 18.23 0.26
N LEU A 75 -25.57 19.07 -0.19
CA LEU A 75 -26.18 20.10 0.65
C LEU A 75 -26.87 19.51 1.89
N LYS A 76 -27.59 18.40 1.75
CA LYS A 76 -28.25 17.70 2.88
C LYS A 76 -27.26 17.08 3.87
N CYS A 77 -26.01 16.86 3.46
CA CYS A 77 -24.92 16.45 4.35
C CYS A 77 -24.13 17.65 4.91
N GLY A 78 -24.63 18.88 4.74
CA GLY A 78 -23.92 20.10 5.17
C GLY A 78 -22.64 20.38 4.38
N ILE A 79 -22.51 19.83 3.17
CA ILE A 79 -21.35 20.02 2.30
C ILE A 79 -21.73 21.03 1.23
N SER A 80 -21.40 22.30 1.47
CA SER A 80 -21.65 23.44 0.59
C SER A 80 -20.32 24.14 0.19
N ASN A 81 -20.33 24.85 -0.94
CA ASN A 81 -19.25 25.73 -1.37
C ASN A 81 -19.40 27.18 -0.87
N ALA A 82 -20.57 27.54 -0.34
CA ALA A 82 -20.87 28.87 0.17
C ALA A 82 -20.33 29.01 1.60
N LEU A 83 -19.19 29.70 1.74
CA LEU A 83 -18.52 29.91 3.05
C LEU A 83 -19.23 30.92 3.95
N ASP A 84 -20.30 31.56 3.47
CA ASP A 84 -21.07 32.60 4.18
C ASP A 84 -22.31 32.05 4.91
N GLY A 85 -22.56 30.74 4.85
CA GLY A 85 -23.68 30.07 5.52
C GLY A 85 -25.04 30.33 4.86
N SER A 86 -25.07 30.95 3.67
CA SER A 86 -26.31 31.23 2.95
C SER A 86 -27.08 29.99 2.47
N GLU A 87 -26.45 28.82 2.51
CA GLU A 87 -27.02 27.53 2.10
C GLU A 87 -27.30 26.58 3.29
N ASP A 88 -27.08 27.03 4.54
CA ASP A 88 -27.21 26.18 5.74
C ASP A 88 -28.68 25.88 6.10
N ASP A 89 -29.62 26.75 5.72
CA ASP A 89 -31.05 26.57 5.97
C ASP A 89 -31.65 25.39 5.18
N ILE A 90 -30.97 24.93 4.12
CA ILE A 90 -31.37 23.78 3.27
C ILE A 90 -31.36 22.46 4.07
N LEU A 91 -30.62 22.38 5.18
CA LEU A 91 -30.61 21.22 6.08
C LEU A 91 -31.99 20.92 6.70
N TRP A 92 -32.87 21.92 6.78
CA TRP A 92 -34.15 21.85 7.50
C TRP A 92 -35.38 21.91 6.57
N GLU A 93 -35.19 22.02 5.26
CA GLU A 93 -36.29 21.97 4.30
C GLU A 93 -36.69 20.53 3.98
N ASP A 94 -37.76 20.04 4.63
CA ASP A 94 -38.45 18.81 4.23
C ASP A 94 -39.30 19.06 2.98
N ASN A 95 -38.64 19.24 1.83
CA ASN A 95 -39.34 19.18 0.55
C ASN A 95 -39.47 17.72 0.10
N ALA A 96 -40.72 17.26 0.22
CA ALA A 96 -41.23 15.99 -0.25
C ALA A 96 -40.62 15.61 -1.60
N ILE A 97 -40.19 14.35 -1.70
CA ILE A 97 -39.99 13.66 -2.96
C ILE A 97 -41.31 13.78 -3.71
N ALA A 98 -41.40 14.73 -4.64
CA ALA A 98 -42.50 14.81 -5.58
C ALA A 98 -42.41 13.55 -6.45
N SER A 99 -43.18 12.56 -6.01
CA SER A 99 -43.92 11.65 -6.86
C SER A 99 -44.66 12.45 -7.94
N ASP A 100 -44.06 12.55 -9.12
CA ASP A 100 -44.72 12.75 -10.41
C ASP A 100 -43.64 12.51 -11.48
N SER A 101 -43.65 11.56 -12.41
CA SER A 101 -44.59 10.56 -12.94
C SER A 101 -43.70 9.59 -13.76
N SER A 102 -43.92 8.29 -13.95
CA SER A 102 -45.06 7.40 -13.77
C SER A 102 -44.53 5.96 -13.61
N ASP A 103 -44.68 5.34 -12.44
CA ASP A 103 -45.17 3.96 -12.37
C ASP A 103 -45.70 3.69 -10.96
N SER A 104 -47.02 3.75 -10.85
CA SER A 104 -47.75 3.53 -9.63
C SER A 104 -47.87 2.02 -9.35
N ARG A 105 -47.09 1.52 -8.40
CA ARG A 105 -47.49 0.43 -7.49
C ARG A 105 -46.47 0.27 -6.36
N PHE A 106 -46.65 1.08 -5.32
CA PHE A 106 -46.25 0.69 -3.97
C PHE A 106 -47.44 0.03 -3.32
N ASP A 107 -47.23 -1.12 -2.68
CA ASP A 107 -47.90 -1.42 -1.43
C ASP A 107 -46.80 -1.68 -0.39
N GLU A 108 -46.71 -0.76 0.56
CA GLU A 108 -46.05 -0.95 1.85
C GLU A 108 -47.02 -1.71 2.76
N GLU A 109 -46.98 -3.03 2.77
CA GLU A 109 -47.53 -3.85 3.87
C GLU A 109 -47.03 -5.30 3.74
N GLU A 110 -45.92 -5.63 4.40
CA GLU A 110 -45.70 -6.90 5.12
C GLU A 110 -44.28 -6.95 5.71
N LEU A 111 -44.16 -6.46 6.95
CA LEU A 111 -43.15 -6.91 7.89
C LEU A 111 -43.70 -8.18 8.56
N SER A 112 -43.23 -9.37 8.20
CA SER A 112 -42.79 -10.42 9.15
C SER A 112 -42.48 -11.77 8.47
N TYR A 113 -41.39 -12.39 8.91
CA TYR A 113 -40.96 -13.79 8.71
C TYR A 113 -40.67 -14.29 7.28
N ALA A 114 -39.40 -14.39 6.93
CA ALA A 114 -38.69 -15.68 6.86
C ALA A 114 -37.29 -15.52 6.25
N ASP A 115 -36.33 -16.07 6.98
CA ASP A 115 -35.01 -16.51 6.59
C ASP A 115 -34.97 -17.13 5.17
N ASN A 116 -34.13 -16.59 4.28
CA ASN A 116 -33.35 -17.27 3.21
C ASN A 116 -32.98 -16.30 2.05
N GLN A 117 -31.70 -15.87 2.02
CA GLN A 117 -30.76 -15.83 0.87
C GLN A 117 -31.25 -15.44 -0.56
N PRO A 118 -30.44 -14.64 -1.31
CA PRO A 118 -29.21 -15.20 -1.89
C PRO A 118 -27.97 -14.31 -1.73
N HIS A 119 -27.09 -14.71 -0.82
CA HIS A 119 -25.68 -14.35 -0.80
C HIS A 119 -24.91 -15.24 -1.80
N GLU A 120 -25.24 -15.20 -3.11
CA GLU A 120 -24.52 -16.00 -4.12
C GLU A 120 -24.43 -15.31 -5.50
N VAL A 121 -24.09 -14.01 -5.53
CA VAL A 121 -23.82 -13.30 -6.82
C VAL A 121 -22.32 -13.16 -7.11
N PHE A 122 -21.44 -13.33 -6.12
CA PHE A 122 -19.99 -13.03 -6.25
C PHE A 122 -19.03 -14.21 -6.11
N ASN A 123 -19.45 -15.45 -6.38
CA ASN A 123 -18.52 -16.56 -6.58
C ASN A 123 -18.38 -16.90 -8.07
N ARG A 124 -17.16 -16.70 -8.59
CA ARG A 124 -16.73 -17.12 -9.93
C ARG A 124 -16.51 -18.63 -9.91
N SER A 125 -17.21 -19.37 -10.77
CA SER A 125 -16.71 -20.63 -11.32
C SER A 125 -15.97 -20.31 -12.61
N SER A 126 -14.77 -20.86 -12.72
CA SER A 126 -13.98 -20.95 -13.95
C SER A 126 -14.79 -21.61 -15.06
N ASP A 127 -14.64 -21.07 -16.28
CA ASP A 127 -14.81 -21.70 -17.60
C ASP A 127 -15.54 -20.73 -18.54
N ASP A 128 -14.75 -20.08 -19.40
CA ASP A 128 -15.06 -19.85 -20.82
C ASP A 128 -14.00 -18.91 -21.42
N GLU A 129 -12.90 -19.51 -21.89
CA GLU A 129 -12.02 -18.90 -22.88
C GLU A 129 -12.71 -18.90 -24.25
N LYS A 130 -12.86 -17.72 -24.87
CA LYS A 130 -12.46 -17.41 -26.27
C LYS A 130 -13.05 -16.07 -26.75
N PHE A 131 -12.26 -15.42 -27.60
CA PHE A 131 -12.52 -14.22 -28.43
C PHE A 131 -12.06 -12.85 -27.90
N LEU A 132 -10.82 -12.49 -28.22
CA LEU A 132 -10.52 -11.57 -29.34
C LEU A 132 -9.01 -11.61 -29.63
N ASP A 133 -8.65 -12.24 -30.76
CA ASP A 133 -7.30 -12.23 -31.32
C ASP A 133 -6.92 -10.82 -31.77
N LEU A 134 -6.26 -10.08 -30.88
CA LEU A 134 -5.30 -9.04 -31.25
C LEU A 134 -3.92 -9.60 -30.90
N LYS A 135 -3.19 -10.02 -31.94
CA LYS A 135 -1.80 -10.49 -31.82
C LYS A 135 -0.92 -9.33 -31.32
N VAL A 136 -0.84 -9.18 -30.00
CA VAL A 136 0.24 -8.46 -29.34
C VAL A 136 1.43 -9.44 -29.30
N PRO A 137 2.64 -9.03 -29.72
CA PRO A 137 3.79 -9.94 -29.77
C PRO A 137 4.10 -10.50 -28.38
N THR A 138 3.80 -11.78 -28.19
CA THR A 138 4.27 -12.60 -27.06
C THR A 138 5.77 -12.83 -27.22
N SER A 139 6.60 -12.05 -26.53
CA SER A 139 7.80 -12.54 -25.81
C SER A 139 8.61 -11.39 -25.24
N THR A 140 8.17 -10.86 -24.11
CA THR A 140 9.11 -10.45 -23.06
C THR A 140 8.41 -10.70 -21.74
N LYS A 141 8.40 -11.95 -21.26
CA LYS A 141 8.15 -12.18 -19.83
C LYS A 141 9.21 -11.36 -19.11
N MET A 142 8.77 -10.34 -18.39
CA MET A 142 9.64 -9.53 -17.58
C MET A 142 10.22 -10.45 -16.50
N ASP A 143 11.54 -10.63 -16.47
CA ASP A 143 12.24 -11.65 -15.67
C ASP A 143 11.97 -11.62 -14.15
N PHE A 144 11.11 -10.72 -13.65
CA PHE A 144 10.85 -10.50 -12.23
C PHE A 144 9.45 -9.95 -11.91
N VAL A 145 8.47 -10.09 -12.82
CA VAL A 145 7.08 -9.79 -12.46
C VAL A 145 6.46 -11.03 -11.86
N ASP A 146 6.28 -10.99 -10.54
CA ASP A 146 5.71 -12.06 -9.73
C ASP A 146 4.23 -12.24 -10.07
N THR A 147 3.97 -13.03 -11.09
CA THR A 147 2.63 -13.41 -11.57
C THR A 147 2.01 -14.54 -10.72
N ASN A 148 2.52 -14.78 -9.52
CA ASN A 148 2.24 -16.02 -8.79
C ASN A 148 1.05 -15.89 -7.84
N ALA A 149 0.27 -16.97 -7.77
CA ALA A 149 -0.87 -17.06 -6.88
C ALA A 149 -0.43 -17.08 -5.41
N LYS A 150 -1.14 -16.34 -4.56
CA LYS A 150 -0.98 -16.42 -3.10
C LYS A 150 -1.03 -17.87 -2.61
N PRO A 151 -0.29 -18.24 -1.56
CA PRO A 151 -0.39 -19.57 -0.95
C PRO A 151 -1.84 -19.94 -0.63
N VAL A 152 -2.23 -21.18 -0.86
CA VAL A 152 -3.54 -21.69 -0.44
C VAL A 152 -3.42 -22.16 1.02
N VAL A 153 -4.31 -21.66 1.88
CA VAL A 153 -4.32 -21.97 3.32
C VAL A 153 -5.62 -22.68 3.64
N ARG A 154 -5.54 -23.98 3.92
CA ARG A 154 -6.68 -24.79 4.35
C ARG A 154 -7.09 -24.46 5.79
N ASP A 155 -8.33 -24.80 6.13
CA ASP A 155 -8.81 -24.72 7.50
C ASP A 155 -7.93 -25.53 8.46
N GLY A 156 -7.66 -24.94 9.63
CA GLY A 156 -6.82 -25.52 10.68
C GLY A 156 -5.31 -25.39 10.45
N LEU A 157 -4.83 -25.05 9.25
CA LEU A 157 -3.39 -25.02 8.93
C LEU A 157 -2.60 -24.08 9.87
N ILE A 158 -3.14 -22.91 10.19
CA ILE A 158 -2.48 -21.95 11.09
C ILE A 158 -2.31 -22.56 12.49
N ASN A 159 -3.32 -23.26 13.00
CA ASN A 159 -3.25 -23.95 14.29
C ASN A 159 -2.22 -25.09 14.25
N ASP A 160 -2.20 -25.86 13.16
CA ASP A 160 -1.25 -26.95 12.95
C ASP A 160 0.19 -26.43 12.96
N ILE A 161 0.49 -25.39 12.17
CA ILE A 161 1.82 -24.77 12.10
C ILE A 161 2.27 -24.28 13.48
N MET A 162 1.41 -23.50 14.16
CA MET A 162 1.76 -22.89 15.46
C MET A 162 1.98 -23.95 16.55
N SER A 163 1.16 -25.01 16.56
CA SER A 163 1.26 -26.09 17.54
C SER A 163 2.43 -27.03 17.28
N GLN A 164 2.63 -27.45 16.03
CA GLN A 164 3.62 -28.46 15.65
C GLN A 164 5.02 -27.87 15.51
N LEU A 165 5.18 -26.73 14.83
CA LEU A 165 6.50 -26.14 14.58
C LEU A 165 6.97 -25.25 15.73
N TYR A 166 6.05 -24.50 16.33
CA TYR A 166 6.38 -23.50 17.34
C TYR A 166 5.94 -23.89 18.76
N GLY A 167 5.24 -25.01 18.95
CA GLY A 167 4.83 -25.47 20.28
C GLY A 167 3.87 -24.51 21.00
N MET A 168 3.12 -23.69 20.24
CA MET A 168 2.20 -22.66 20.75
C MET A 168 0.75 -23.02 20.46
N GLU A 169 -0.13 -22.75 21.41
CA GLU A 169 -1.58 -22.86 21.19
C GLU A 169 -2.17 -21.50 20.82
N VAL A 170 -2.84 -21.44 19.67
CA VAL A 170 -3.46 -20.22 19.15
C VAL A 170 -4.77 -19.92 19.89
N ILE A 171 -4.95 -18.67 20.29
CA ILE A 171 -6.22 -18.14 20.83
C ILE A 171 -7.09 -17.63 19.68
N ASN A 172 -6.50 -16.77 18.84
CA ASN A 172 -7.12 -16.24 17.63
C ASN A 172 -6.04 -15.81 16.64
N PHE A 173 -6.43 -15.62 15.39
CA PHE A 173 -5.59 -15.02 14.38
C PHE A 173 -6.42 -14.18 13.41
N THR A 174 -5.77 -13.24 12.71
CA THR A 174 -6.38 -12.40 11.69
C THR A 174 -5.43 -12.28 10.51
N GLU A 175 -5.93 -12.52 9.29
CA GLU A 175 -5.16 -12.30 8.08
C GLU A 175 -4.91 -10.80 7.89
N MET A 176 -3.67 -10.44 7.59
CA MET A 176 -3.23 -9.08 7.32
C MET A 176 -3.14 -8.86 5.81
N GLU A 177 -3.32 -7.61 5.38
CA GLU A 177 -3.17 -7.25 3.98
C GLU A 177 -1.77 -7.58 3.46
N SER A 178 -1.71 -8.20 2.28
CA SER A 178 -0.49 -8.67 1.63
C SER A 178 -0.73 -8.77 0.12
N TYR A 179 0.35 -8.74 -0.65
CA TYR A 179 0.26 -8.81 -2.12
C TYR A 179 0.37 -10.25 -2.65
N ILE A 180 1.51 -10.92 -2.42
CA ILE A 180 1.81 -12.28 -2.93
C ILE A 180 1.94 -13.32 -1.81
N ASP A 181 2.28 -12.89 -0.60
CA ASP A 181 2.39 -13.75 0.59
C ASP A 181 1.04 -13.85 1.32
N ARG A 182 0.97 -14.66 2.37
CA ARG A 182 -0.08 -14.57 3.39
C ARG A 182 0.51 -14.31 4.76
N ASN A 183 0.00 -13.28 5.42
CA ASN A 183 0.48 -12.81 6.71
C ASN A 183 -0.66 -12.91 7.72
N TYR A 184 -0.39 -13.48 8.89
CA TYR A 184 -1.40 -13.61 9.95
C TYR A 184 -0.87 -13.02 11.24
N LEU A 185 -1.62 -12.10 11.84
CA LEU A 185 -1.42 -11.72 13.23
C LEU A 185 -2.01 -12.82 14.11
N VAL A 186 -1.19 -13.46 14.93
CA VAL A 186 -1.55 -14.61 15.77
C VAL A 186 -1.35 -14.28 17.23
N ASN A 187 -2.40 -14.46 18.04
CA ASN A 187 -2.34 -14.40 19.49
C ASN A 187 -2.36 -15.82 20.06
N VAL A 188 -1.53 -16.08 21.06
CA VAL A 188 -1.29 -17.42 21.62
C VAL A 188 -1.48 -17.43 23.13
N LYS A 189 -1.72 -18.60 23.70
CA LYS A 189 -1.77 -18.77 25.16
C LYS A 189 -0.41 -18.47 25.79
N LYS A 190 -0.41 -18.01 27.05
CA LYS A 190 0.80 -17.73 27.82
C LYS A 190 1.67 -18.98 28.02
N THR A 191 1.05 -20.15 28.13
CA THR A 191 1.72 -21.45 28.28
C THR A 191 2.10 -22.02 26.92
N HIS A 192 3.35 -22.44 26.74
CA HIS A 192 3.84 -23.05 25.50
C HIS A 192 4.87 -24.15 25.78
N ARG A 193 5.19 -24.96 24.76
CA ARG A 193 6.19 -26.04 24.82
C ARG A 193 7.55 -25.66 24.26
N ASN A 194 7.67 -24.50 23.62
CA ASN A 194 8.89 -24.08 22.94
C ASN A 194 10.01 -23.69 23.95
N PRO A 195 11.17 -24.37 23.96
CA PRO A 195 12.24 -24.10 24.93
C PRO A 195 13.02 -22.81 24.63
N PHE A 196 12.90 -22.24 23.43
CA PHE A 196 13.62 -21.03 23.01
C PHE A 196 12.87 -19.74 23.33
N ILE A 197 11.63 -19.85 23.80
CA ILE A 197 10.77 -18.72 24.12
C ILE A 197 10.72 -18.59 25.63
N LYS A 198 11.20 -17.46 26.15
CA LYS A 198 11.18 -17.19 27.59
C LYS A 198 9.78 -16.75 28.02
N ASP A 199 9.26 -15.76 27.30
CA ASP A 199 7.97 -15.15 27.57
C ASP A 199 7.24 -14.92 26.25
N VAL A 200 5.94 -15.25 26.25
CA VAL A 200 5.04 -14.93 25.15
C VAL A 200 4.94 -13.42 25.00
N LYS A 201 5.11 -12.92 23.77
CA LYS A 201 5.04 -11.48 23.52
C LYS A 201 3.59 -10.99 23.68
N PRO A 202 3.37 -9.88 24.39
CA PRO A 202 2.02 -9.43 24.76
C PRO A 202 1.16 -8.99 23.56
N HIS A 203 1.80 -8.61 22.45
CA HIS A 203 1.11 -8.17 21.24
C HIS A 203 1.03 -9.26 20.15
N GLY A 204 1.38 -10.51 20.48
CA GLY A 204 1.32 -11.63 19.56
C GLY A 204 2.48 -11.66 18.55
N TYR A 205 2.24 -12.41 17.48
CA TYR A 205 3.23 -12.76 16.46
C TYR A 205 2.66 -12.56 15.06
N VAL A 206 3.53 -12.38 14.07
CA VAL A 206 3.17 -12.41 12.65
C VAL A 206 3.68 -13.71 12.05
N LEU A 207 2.77 -14.58 11.64
CA LEU A 207 3.09 -15.77 10.86
C LEU A 207 3.06 -15.39 9.37
N LYS A 208 4.20 -15.44 8.70
CA LYS A 208 4.31 -15.23 7.25
C LYS A 208 4.43 -16.57 6.53
N ILE A 209 3.59 -16.78 5.52
CA ILE A 209 3.65 -17.89 4.56
C ILE A 209 3.99 -17.25 3.21
N PHE A 210 5.21 -17.48 2.74
CA PHE A 210 5.73 -16.85 1.52
C PHE A 210 5.24 -17.56 0.27
N ASN A 211 5.18 -16.85 -0.85
CA ASN A 211 4.87 -17.43 -2.16
C ASN A 211 5.86 -18.55 -2.56
N GLY A 212 5.44 -19.45 -3.45
CA GLY A 212 6.17 -20.68 -3.75
C GLY A 212 7.53 -20.47 -4.42
N GLU A 213 7.64 -19.52 -5.34
CA GLU A 213 8.88 -19.25 -6.09
C GLU A 213 9.96 -18.65 -5.19
N GLU A 214 9.61 -17.62 -4.39
CA GLU A 214 10.56 -17.04 -3.44
C GLU A 214 11.01 -18.07 -2.39
N SER A 215 10.10 -18.98 -2.01
CA SER A 215 10.34 -20.09 -1.08
C SER A 215 11.36 -21.13 -1.56
N GLU A 216 11.80 -21.08 -2.82
CA GLU A 216 12.89 -21.91 -3.35
C GLU A 216 14.28 -21.37 -2.98
N ASN A 217 14.38 -20.08 -2.63
CA ASN A 217 15.64 -19.43 -2.32
C ASN A 217 15.87 -19.33 -0.80
N GLU A 218 16.41 -20.39 -0.19
CA GLU A 218 16.69 -20.39 1.27
C GLU A 218 17.72 -19.35 1.69
N ASP A 219 18.73 -19.08 0.85
CA ASP A 219 19.77 -18.08 1.11
C ASP A 219 19.19 -16.66 1.20
N TYR A 220 18.10 -16.39 0.48
CA TYR A 220 17.38 -15.12 0.57
C TYR A 220 16.81 -14.89 1.97
N PHE A 221 16.13 -15.89 2.53
CA PHE A 221 15.57 -15.78 3.88
C PHE A 221 16.70 -15.70 4.91
N ASP A 222 17.73 -16.55 4.80
CA ASP A 222 18.84 -16.50 5.74
C ASP A 222 19.56 -15.14 5.70
N GLY A 223 19.83 -14.60 4.52
CA GLY A 223 20.49 -13.30 4.36
C GLY A 223 19.65 -12.13 4.88
N CYS A 224 18.38 -12.05 4.48
CA CYS A 224 17.48 -10.97 4.91
C CYS A 224 17.24 -10.99 6.43
N TYR A 225 16.97 -12.16 7.02
CA TYR A 225 16.72 -12.23 8.46
C TYR A 225 17.98 -12.17 9.31
N SER A 226 19.13 -12.62 8.80
CA SER A 226 20.43 -12.38 9.46
C SER A 226 20.77 -10.89 9.50
N MET A 227 20.38 -10.11 8.48
CA MET A 227 20.47 -8.65 8.53
C MET A 227 19.58 -8.07 9.64
N VAL A 228 18.33 -8.52 9.75
CA VAL A 228 17.40 -8.06 10.80
C VAL A 228 17.93 -8.37 12.20
N ASP A 229 18.42 -9.60 12.42
CA ASP A 229 19.04 -9.99 13.69
C ASP A 229 20.26 -9.14 14.02
N TYR A 230 21.09 -8.83 13.02
CA TYR A 230 22.23 -7.95 13.18
C TYR A 230 21.79 -6.54 13.59
N LEU A 231 20.81 -5.95 12.92
CA LEU A 231 20.26 -4.64 13.25
C LEU A 231 19.70 -4.57 14.67
N ARG A 232 19.02 -5.63 15.12
CA ARG A 232 18.49 -5.71 16.49
C ARG A 232 19.59 -5.66 17.55
N LYS A 233 20.79 -6.18 17.29
CA LYS A 233 21.95 -6.04 18.20
C LYS A 233 22.38 -4.58 18.40
N TYR A 234 22.05 -3.70 17.45
CA TYR A 234 22.28 -2.26 17.51
C TYR A 234 21.05 -1.46 18.00
N ASN A 235 20.08 -2.13 18.64
CA ASN A 235 18.85 -1.52 19.14
C ASN A 235 18.03 -0.82 18.03
N ILE A 236 18.08 -1.35 16.81
CA ILE A 236 17.14 -0.99 15.76
C ILE A 236 15.82 -1.74 16.03
N PRO A 237 14.68 -1.03 16.09
CA PRO A 237 13.40 -1.66 16.35
C PRO A 237 12.91 -2.41 15.11
N ALA A 238 13.18 -3.71 15.04
CA ALA A 238 12.74 -4.59 13.95
C ALA A 238 12.17 -5.90 14.53
N PRO A 239 11.37 -6.69 13.78
CA PRO A 239 10.78 -7.91 14.29
C PRO A 239 11.83 -8.95 14.69
N GLU A 240 11.59 -9.70 15.76
CA GLU A 240 12.40 -10.85 16.14
C GLU A 240 11.89 -12.08 15.40
N ARG A 241 12.78 -12.83 14.73
CA ARG A 241 12.41 -14.16 14.23
C ARG A 241 12.39 -15.18 15.36
N ILE A 242 11.31 -15.95 15.43
CA ILE A 242 11.07 -16.92 16.50
C ILE A 242 11.64 -18.28 16.11
N GLN A 243 12.42 -18.87 17.01
CA GLN A 243 12.92 -20.24 16.83
C GLN A 243 11.80 -21.25 17.01
N ARG A 244 11.81 -22.28 16.16
CA ARG A 244 10.97 -23.46 16.25
C ARG A 244 11.39 -24.33 17.42
N ILE A 245 10.53 -25.28 17.79
CA ILE A 245 10.81 -26.24 18.88
C ILE A 245 12.04 -27.13 18.60
N ASP A 246 12.44 -27.30 17.33
CA ASP A 246 13.64 -28.04 16.91
C ASP A 246 14.92 -27.18 16.85
N GLY A 247 14.83 -25.88 17.20
CA GLY A 247 15.94 -24.93 17.22
C GLY A 247 16.23 -24.24 15.88
N LYS A 248 15.51 -24.57 14.82
CA LYS A 248 15.66 -23.90 13.51
C LYS A 248 14.80 -22.64 13.43
N PHE A 249 15.20 -21.69 12.58
CA PHE A 249 14.45 -20.44 12.35
C PHE A 249 13.47 -20.51 11.17
N GLN A 250 13.70 -21.40 10.21
CA GLN A 250 12.96 -21.46 8.96
C GLN A 250 12.48 -22.87 8.65
N ASN A 251 11.38 -22.98 7.92
CA ASN A 251 10.88 -24.25 7.40
C ASN A 251 10.29 -24.09 6.01
N ARG A 252 10.52 -25.09 5.15
CA ARG A 252 9.76 -25.27 3.92
C ARG A 252 8.64 -26.28 4.21
N GLU A 253 7.41 -25.80 4.31
CA GLU A 253 6.23 -26.65 4.45
C GLU A 253 5.61 -26.92 3.09
N ILE A 254 5.26 -28.18 2.84
CA ILE A 254 4.52 -28.54 1.64
C ILE A 254 3.06 -28.18 1.88
N LEU A 255 2.57 -27.18 1.16
CA LEU A 255 1.13 -26.87 1.12
C LEU A 255 0.56 -27.53 -0.14
N TYR A 256 -0.51 -28.29 0.03
CA TYR A 256 -1.22 -28.91 -1.07
C TYR A 256 -2.10 -27.86 -1.76
N LYS A 257 -2.18 -27.90 -3.09
CA LYS A 257 -3.23 -27.18 -3.81
C LYS A 257 -4.56 -27.87 -3.52
N ASP A 258 -5.60 -27.09 -3.23
CA ASP A 258 -6.99 -27.55 -3.05
C ASP A 258 -7.61 -27.92 -4.41
N THR A 259 -6.98 -28.83 -5.13
CA THR A 259 -7.53 -29.38 -6.38
C THR A 259 -7.61 -30.89 -6.24
N ASP A 260 -8.81 -31.45 -6.42
CA ASP A 260 -9.17 -32.87 -6.32
C ASP A 260 -8.35 -33.83 -7.22
N ASP A 261 -7.35 -33.34 -7.95
CA ASP A 261 -6.43 -34.16 -8.73
C ASP A 261 -5.21 -34.57 -7.90
N SER A 262 -5.13 -35.89 -7.66
CA SER A 262 -4.13 -36.60 -6.88
C SER A 262 -2.69 -36.56 -7.44
N ASP A 263 -2.41 -35.70 -8.42
CA ASP A 263 -1.07 -35.47 -9.01
C ASP A 263 -0.72 -33.98 -9.14
N SER A 264 -1.46 -33.09 -8.47
CA SER A 264 -1.18 -31.64 -8.49
C SER A 264 0.12 -31.29 -7.75
N ALA A 265 1.01 -30.54 -8.44
CA ALA A 265 2.34 -30.17 -7.98
C ALA A 265 2.36 -29.62 -6.53
N LYS A 266 3.08 -30.33 -5.65
CA LYS A 266 3.40 -29.88 -4.28
C LYS A 266 4.12 -28.53 -4.36
N ASN A 267 3.47 -27.46 -3.93
CA ASN A 267 4.13 -26.17 -3.76
C ASN A 267 4.64 -26.06 -2.33
N CYS A 268 5.95 -25.87 -2.18
CA CYS A 268 6.61 -25.82 -0.90
C CYS A 268 6.85 -24.36 -0.51
N HIS A 269 6.32 -23.96 0.64
CA HIS A 269 6.28 -22.58 1.10
C HIS A 269 7.18 -22.38 2.30
N MET A 270 7.95 -21.30 2.28
CA MET A 270 8.73 -20.86 3.42
C MET A 270 7.79 -20.29 4.48
N ILE A 271 8.00 -20.69 5.73
CA ILE A 271 7.24 -20.23 6.88
C ILE A 271 8.17 -19.61 7.91
N ILE A 272 7.82 -18.39 8.33
CA ILE A 272 8.58 -17.63 9.32
C ILE A 272 7.60 -17.01 10.31
N LEU A 273 7.90 -17.17 11.61
CA LEU A 273 7.18 -16.52 12.69
C LEU A 273 8.00 -15.37 13.24
N LEU A 274 7.40 -14.18 13.28
CA LEU A 274 8.03 -12.95 13.77
C LEU A 274 7.28 -12.40 14.97
N THR A 275 7.93 -11.64 15.85
CA THR A 275 7.22 -10.85 16.86
C THR A 275 6.44 -9.72 16.21
N PHE A 276 5.19 -9.50 16.61
CA PHE A 276 4.43 -8.35 16.14
C PHE A 276 4.96 -7.04 16.75
N ILE A 277 5.14 -6.02 15.91
CA ILE A 277 5.48 -4.66 16.36
C ILE A 277 4.17 -3.86 16.48
N PRO A 278 3.77 -3.45 17.70
CA PRO A 278 2.54 -2.68 17.87
C PRO A 278 2.68 -1.26 17.32
N GLY A 279 1.65 -0.80 16.62
CA GLY A 279 1.56 0.56 16.13
C GLY A 279 0.69 0.70 14.88
N LEU A 280 0.78 1.87 14.26
CA LEU A 280 0.18 2.20 12.98
C LEU A 280 1.29 2.28 11.93
N MET A 281 0.96 2.02 10.66
CA MET A 281 1.87 2.37 9.56
C MET A 281 2.04 3.89 9.49
N LEU A 282 3.22 4.35 9.07
CA LEU A 282 3.51 5.78 8.90
C LEU A 282 2.52 6.44 7.92
N SER A 283 2.06 5.72 6.90
CA SER A 283 1.03 6.15 5.96
C SER A 283 -0.32 6.53 6.59
N SER A 284 -0.59 6.01 7.79
CA SER A 284 -1.86 6.19 8.48
C SER A 284 -1.86 7.36 9.46
N VAL A 285 -0.75 8.11 9.55
CA VAL A 285 -0.62 9.25 10.48
C VAL A 285 -0.21 10.52 9.77
N PRO A 286 -0.54 11.70 10.32
CA PRO A 286 -0.14 12.97 9.71
C PRO A 286 1.39 13.16 9.77
N LEU A 287 1.98 13.50 8.63
CA LEU A 287 3.42 13.76 8.52
C LEU A 287 3.75 15.20 8.94
N VAL A 288 4.42 15.33 10.08
CA VAL A 288 4.92 16.61 10.59
C VAL A 288 6.46 16.61 10.61
N PRO A 289 7.11 17.80 10.60
CA PRO A 289 8.56 17.91 10.53
C PRO A 289 9.35 17.03 11.51
N SER A 290 8.98 17.00 12.79
CA SER A 290 9.68 16.19 13.81
C SER A 290 9.54 14.68 13.59
N LEU A 291 8.39 14.20 13.07
CA LEU A 291 8.23 12.78 12.74
C LEU A 291 9.11 12.40 11.54
N LEU A 292 9.18 13.27 10.53
CA LEU A 292 10.04 13.06 9.36
C LEU A 292 11.53 13.06 9.74
N TYR A 293 11.92 13.93 10.67
CA TYR A 293 13.25 13.88 11.27
C TYR A 293 13.52 12.54 11.96
N ASP A 294 12.60 12.06 12.82
CA ASP A 294 12.76 10.78 13.52
C ASP A 294 12.84 9.59 12.54
N VAL A 295 12.04 9.62 11.46
CA VAL A 295 12.07 8.65 10.38
C VAL A 295 13.41 8.68 9.64
N GLY A 296 13.92 9.86 9.30
CA GLY A 296 15.23 10.04 8.69
C GLY A 296 16.37 9.58 9.59
N LYS A 297 16.28 9.86 10.89
CA LYS A 297 17.23 9.43 11.91
C LYS A 297 17.27 7.92 12.04
N LEU A 298 16.12 7.25 12.07
CA LEU A 298 16.08 5.78 12.05
C LEU A 298 16.77 5.23 10.78
N HIS A 299 16.51 5.82 9.61
CA HIS A 299 17.14 5.40 8.36
C HIS A 299 18.66 5.55 8.42
N GLY A 300 19.16 6.69 8.89
CA GLY A 300 20.59 6.93 9.08
C GLY A 300 21.23 5.96 10.09
N ARG A 301 20.54 5.65 11.20
CA ARG A 301 20.98 4.64 12.17
C ARG A 301 21.09 3.25 11.55
N ILE A 302 20.14 2.85 10.70
CA ILE A 302 20.18 1.57 9.98
C ILE A 302 21.41 1.54 9.06
N SER A 303 21.58 2.53 8.20
CA SER A 303 22.72 2.61 7.27
C SER A 303 24.07 2.59 8.00
N LYS A 304 24.18 3.34 9.10
CA LYS A 304 25.37 3.36 9.95
C LYS A 304 25.65 2.00 10.60
N SER A 305 24.62 1.36 11.14
CA SER A 305 24.77 0.06 11.82
C SER A 305 25.25 -1.01 10.84
N LEU A 306 24.78 -0.96 9.59
CA LEU A 306 25.11 -1.93 8.55
C LEU A 306 26.48 -1.77 7.89
N GLN A 307 27.27 -0.75 8.24
CA GLN A 307 28.60 -0.54 7.63
C GLN A 307 29.53 -1.75 7.77
N ASN A 308 29.41 -2.50 8.87
CA ASN A 308 30.23 -3.70 9.14
C ASN A 308 29.46 -5.02 8.96
N PHE A 309 28.24 -4.96 8.43
CA PHE A 309 27.47 -6.17 8.13
C PHE A 309 27.92 -6.78 6.80
N SER A 310 27.98 -8.11 6.74
CA SER A 310 28.30 -8.85 5.53
C SER A 310 27.56 -10.19 5.54
N HIS A 311 27.04 -10.58 4.38
CA HIS A 311 26.42 -11.88 4.17
C HIS A 311 26.63 -12.35 2.72
N PRO A 312 26.98 -13.62 2.45
CA PRO A 312 27.21 -14.12 1.09
C PRO A 312 26.02 -13.89 0.14
N PHE A 313 24.79 -14.03 0.64
CA PHE A 313 23.57 -13.79 -0.13
C PHE A 313 23.57 -12.44 -0.87
N PHE A 314 24.00 -11.35 -0.21
CA PHE A 314 23.94 -10.01 -0.82
C PHE A 314 25.01 -9.77 -1.89
N GLN A 315 26.05 -10.61 -1.96
CA GLN A 315 27.10 -10.49 -2.97
C GLN A 315 26.62 -10.92 -4.36
N ASN A 316 25.70 -11.89 -4.40
CA ASN A 316 25.22 -12.52 -5.64
C ASN A 316 23.74 -12.23 -5.92
N ARG A 317 23.09 -11.34 -5.16
CA ARG A 317 21.67 -11.05 -5.34
C ARG A 317 21.43 -10.40 -6.72
N PRO A 318 20.55 -10.95 -7.57
CA PRO A 318 20.29 -10.40 -8.89
C PRO A 318 19.68 -8.99 -8.78
N GLN A 319 20.00 -8.14 -9.76
CA GLN A 319 19.37 -6.83 -9.87
C GLN A 319 17.94 -6.97 -10.37
N LEU A 320 16.97 -6.57 -9.54
CA LEU A 320 15.56 -6.57 -9.93
C LEU A 320 15.25 -5.36 -10.81
N ILE A 321 14.15 -5.45 -11.57
CA ILE A 321 13.59 -4.33 -12.32
C ILE A 321 13.39 -3.10 -11.43
N TRP A 322 13.06 -3.30 -10.15
CA TRP A 322 12.81 -2.24 -9.18
C TRP A 322 14.06 -1.46 -8.76
N ASN A 323 15.26 -1.97 -9.03
CA ASN A 323 16.51 -1.32 -8.67
C ASN A 323 16.68 0.00 -9.45
N LEU A 324 17.11 1.07 -8.78
CA LEU A 324 17.34 2.38 -9.43
C LEU A 324 18.46 2.32 -10.46
N GLU A 325 19.45 1.44 -10.29
CA GLU A 325 20.50 1.15 -11.27
C GLU A 325 19.93 0.73 -12.64
N LYS A 326 18.74 0.11 -12.65
CA LYS A 326 18.02 -0.31 -13.85
C LYS A 326 17.09 0.77 -14.40
N LEU A 327 17.19 2.04 -13.98
CA LEU A 327 16.29 3.09 -14.48
C LEU A 327 16.34 3.23 -16.02
N PRO A 328 17.49 3.14 -16.70
CA PRO A 328 17.55 3.24 -18.16
C PRO A 328 16.77 2.15 -18.91
N THR A 329 16.51 0.99 -18.29
CA THR A 329 15.72 -0.08 -18.94
C THR A 329 14.23 0.21 -18.94
N LEU A 330 13.79 1.27 -18.24
CA LEU A 330 12.40 1.70 -18.19
C LEU A 330 11.89 2.18 -19.55
N THR A 331 12.78 2.55 -20.48
CA THR A 331 12.43 2.95 -21.85
C THR A 331 11.59 1.91 -22.59
N LYS A 332 11.76 0.62 -22.26
CA LYS A 332 11.01 -0.50 -22.82
C LYS A 332 9.52 -0.50 -22.44
N TYR A 333 9.13 0.30 -21.45
CA TYR A 333 7.78 0.30 -20.88
C TYR A 333 7.05 1.63 -21.09
N LEU A 334 7.64 2.58 -21.83
CA LEU A 334 7.07 3.91 -22.02
C LEU A 334 5.78 3.91 -22.84
N GLU A 335 5.64 2.93 -23.74
CA GLU A 335 4.42 2.75 -24.54
C GLU A 335 3.17 2.50 -23.70
N PHE A 336 3.34 2.00 -22.47
CA PHE A 336 2.24 1.76 -21.54
C PHE A 336 1.72 3.04 -20.86
N ILE A 337 2.45 4.15 -20.96
CA ILE A 337 2.02 5.46 -20.46
C ILE A 337 1.14 6.13 -21.52
N GLU A 338 -0.16 6.23 -21.25
CA GLU A 338 -1.14 6.77 -22.20
C GLU A 338 -1.00 8.28 -22.42
N ILE A 339 -0.71 9.03 -21.35
CA ILE A 339 -0.61 10.49 -21.41
C ILE A 339 0.76 10.89 -21.95
N GLU A 340 0.79 11.52 -23.12
CA GLU A 340 2.02 11.92 -23.81
C GLU A 340 2.94 12.78 -22.92
N ASN A 341 2.39 13.78 -22.24
CA ASN A 341 3.15 14.64 -21.33
C ASN A 341 3.76 13.89 -20.14
N ASP A 342 3.15 12.78 -19.69
CA ASP A 342 3.75 11.93 -18.64
C ASP A 342 4.85 11.04 -19.21
N ARG A 343 4.67 10.53 -20.43
CA ARG A 343 5.69 9.75 -21.14
C ARG A 343 6.95 10.57 -21.40
N MET A 344 6.79 11.77 -21.97
CA MET A 344 7.88 12.71 -22.20
C MET A 344 8.62 13.05 -20.90
N LEU A 345 7.88 13.28 -19.81
CA LEU A 345 8.49 13.55 -18.50
C LEU A 345 9.35 12.37 -18.04
N VAL A 346 8.85 11.14 -18.15
CA VAL A 346 9.64 9.95 -17.77
C VAL A 346 10.87 9.78 -18.67
N GLU A 347 10.75 10.06 -19.97
CA GLU A 347 11.89 10.06 -20.90
C GLU A 347 12.97 11.09 -20.48
N GLU A 348 12.57 12.32 -20.19
CA GLU A 348 13.48 13.37 -19.69
C GLU A 348 14.18 12.95 -18.40
N VAL A 349 13.46 12.33 -17.46
CA VAL A 349 14.04 11.79 -16.22
C VAL A 349 15.09 10.73 -16.52
N ILE A 350 14.81 9.80 -17.45
CA ILE A 350 15.76 8.76 -17.85
C ILE A 350 17.01 9.36 -18.50
N GLU A 351 16.86 10.32 -19.42
CA GLU A 351 17.99 10.95 -20.09
C GLU A 351 18.83 11.79 -19.12
N THR A 352 18.20 12.51 -18.21
CA THR A 352 18.90 13.25 -17.15
C THR A 352 19.65 12.30 -16.21
N PHE A 353 19.05 11.17 -15.84
CA PHE A 353 19.74 10.14 -15.05
C PHE A 353 21.00 9.62 -15.76
N LYS A 354 20.90 9.32 -17.06
CA LYS A 354 22.05 8.89 -17.87
C LYS A 354 23.16 9.95 -17.93
N LYS A 355 22.78 11.24 -18.00
CA LYS A 355 23.69 12.37 -18.14
C LYS A 355 24.34 12.81 -16.82
N GLU A 356 23.60 12.79 -15.71
CA GLU A 356 24.02 13.39 -14.44
C GLU A 356 24.39 12.35 -13.38
N VAL A 357 23.67 11.21 -13.31
CA VAL A 357 23.84 10.20 -12.26
C VAL A 357 24.88 9.16 -12.66
N LEU A 358 24.71 8.51 -13.82
CA LEU A 358 25.59 7.41 -14.25
C LEU A 358 27.09 7.78 -14.29
N PRO A 359 27.51 8.98 -14.77
CA PRO A 359 28.93 9.34 -14.81
C PRO A 359 29.55 9.51 -13.42
N ASN A 360 28.74 9.78 -12.39
CA ASN A 360 29.18 10.01 -11.02
C ASN A 360 28.99 8.79 -10.11
N ILE A 361 28.39 7.70 -10.60
CA ILE A 361 27.96 6.57 -9.77
C ILE A 361 29.12 5.87 -9.04
N SER A 362 30.33 5.91 -9.59
CA SER A 362 31.54 5.36 -8.96
C SER A 362 31.97 6.11 -7.70
N LYS A 363 31.48 7.33 -7.49
CA LYS A 363 31.74 8.15 -6.31
C LYS A 363 30.71 7.92 -5.20
N TYR A 364 29.64 7.20 -5.47
CA TYR A 364 28.57 6.97 -4.48
C TYR A 364 28.99 5.89 -3.48
N GLN A 365 28.54 6.06 -2.24
CA GLN A 365 28.82 5.13 -1.17
C GLN A 365 27.94 3.90 -1.32
N LYS A 366 28.54 2.71 -1.34
CA LYS A 366 27.83 1.43 -1.27
C LYS A 366 27.69 0.95 0.16
N GLY A 367 26.59 0.29 0.44
CA GLY A 367 26.32 -0.34 1.72
C GLY A 367 25.11 -1.27 1.61
N HIS A 368 24.81 -1.95 2.70
CA HIS A 368 23.55 -2.66 2.79
C HIS A 368 22.42 -1.66 3.02
N VAL A 369 21.38 -1.78 2.20
CA VAL A 369 20.20 -0.92 2.19
C VAL A 369 18.94 -1.73 2.41
N HIS A 370 17.88 -1.10 2.92
CA HIS A 370 16.58 -1.76 3.09
C HIS A 370 15.93 -2.08 1.74
N GLY A 371 16.12 -1.20 0.74
CA GLY A 371 15.63 -1.38 -0.63
C GLY A 371 14.14 -1.08 -0.81
N ASP A 372 13.42 -0.84 0.28
CA ASP A 372 12.01 -0.42 0.29
C ASP A 372 11.64 0.29 1.61
N TYR A 373 12.51 1.19 2.06
CA TYR A 373 12.23 1.99 3.25
C TYR A 373 11.12 2.99 2.93
N SER A 374 9.86 2.65 3.20
CA SER A 374 8.67 3.39 2.71
C SER A 374 7.63 3.61 3.82
N HIS A 375 6.62 4.42 3.54
CA HIS A 375 5.57 4.78 4.51
C HIS A 375 4.71 3.59 5.00
N ILE A 376 4.65 2.48 4.25
CA ILE A 376 3.95 1.26 4.67
C ILE A 376 4.80 0.34 5.56
N ASN A 377 6.13 0.47 5.49
CA ASN A 377 7.07 -0.40 6.20
C ASN A 377 7.57 0.18 7.53
N ILE A 378 7.27 1.46 7.80
CA ILE A 378 7.63 2.11 9.06
C ILE A 378 6.41 2.08 9.99
N ILE A 379 6.61 1.57 11.20
CA ILE A 379 5.59 1.51 12.25
C ILE A 379 5.83 2.64 13.25
N VAL A 380 4.75 3.31 13.64
CA VAL A 380 4.74 4.39 14.63
C VAL A 380 3.74 4.11 15.74
N ARG A 381 3.98 4.68 16.92
CA ARG A 381 3.07 4.62 18.06
C ARG A 381 2.83 6.00 18.64
N LYS A 382 1.63 6.24 19.18
CA LYS A 382 1.33 7.46 19.94
C LYS A 382 2.23 7.52 21.18
N LYS A 383 2.81 8.67 21.49
CA LYS A 383 3.57 8.91 22.72
C LYS A 383 2.62 8.87 23.92
N HIS A 384 3.01 8.20 25.00
CA HIS A 384 2.13 7.88 26.14
C HIS A 384 1.69 9.10 27.01
N GLU A 385 2.16 10.32 26.72
CA GLU A 385 1.94 11.51 27.59
C GLU A 385 0.90 12.53 27.09
N GLU A 386 0.09 12.23 26.08
CA GLU A 386 -1.03 13.11 25.64
C GLU A 386 -2.36 12.34 25.57
N VAL A 387 -2.78 11.77 26.71
CA VAL A 387 -4.09 11.10 26.86
C VAL A 387 -5.10 11.96 27.62
N GLU A 388 -4.70 13.08 28.21
CA GLU A 388 -5.64 14.09 28.73
C GLU A 388 -5.40 15.41 27.98
N SER A 389 -6.42 15.85 27.22
CA SER A 389 -6.54 17.16 26.55
C SER A 389 -6.12 17.35 25.07
N LEU A 390 -6.05 16.29 24.26
CA LEU A 390 -6.23 16.46 22.80
C LEU A 390 -7.37 15.59 22.31
N HIS A 391 -8.59 16.16 22.40
CA HIS A 391 -9.55 15.94 21.32
C HIS A 391 -8.80 16.16 20.00
N CYS A 392 -8.88 15.17 19.12
CA CYS A 392 -8.47 15.27 17.73
C CYS A 392 -9.27 16.44 17.12
N SER A 393 -8.75 17.64 17.27
CA SER A 393 -9.32 18.85 16.70
C SER A 393 -8.46 19.19 15.51
N GLU A 394 -9.12 19.62 14.45
CA GLU A 394 -8.60 20.08 13.15
C GLU A 394 -7.56 21.22 13.26
N LYS A 395 -7.08 21.55 14.48
CA LYS A 395 -6.11 22.59 14.79
C LYS A 395 -4.69 22.30 14.31
N LEU A 396 -4.26 21.04 14.15
CA LEU A 396 -2.95 20.78 13.53
C LEU A 396 -2.98 20.97 12.01
N CYS A 397 -4.13 20.72 11.38
CA CYS A 397 -4.33 20.86 9.93
C CYS A 397 -4.50 22.32 9.49
N SER A 398 -4.85 23.23 10.41
CA SER A 398 -5.07 24.66 10.17
C SER A 398 -3.93 25.57 10.66
N ALA A 399 -2.90 25.01 11.31
CA ALA A 399 -1.74 25.77 11.72
C ALA A 399 -0.89 26.12 10.50
N ASN A 400 -0.97 27.38 10.08
CA ASN A 400 -0.08 27.96 9.09
C ASN A 400 1.36 27.91 9.63
N ILE A 401 2.10 26.85 9.29
CA ILE A 401 3.45 26.53 9.81
C ILE A 401 4.45 27.64 9.46
N ASN A 402 4.10 28.51 8.50
CA ASN A 402 4.88 29.67 8.08
C ASN A 402 4.94 30.81 9.11
N GLY A 403 4.21 30.73 10.24
CA GLY A 403 4.14 31.80 11.25
C GLY A 403 4.71 31.49 12.63
N MET A 404 5.12 30.24 12.92
CA MET A 404 5.70 29.90 14.23
C MET A 404 7.21 30.14 14.24
N ALA A 405 7.60 31.31 14.75
CA ALA A 405 8.98 31.60 15.10
C ALA A 405 9.51 30.56 16.11
N GLY A 406 10.40 29.67 15.65
CA GLY A 406 11.45 29.06 16.47
C GLY A 406 11.22 27.68 17.09
N LYS A 407 10.08 26.99 16.90
CA LYS A 407 9.93 25.60 17.38
C LYS A 407 9.31 24.68 16.34
N ILE A 408 10.07 23.64 15.96
CA ILE A 408 9.62 22.55 15.09
C ILE A 408 8.44 21.84 15.78
N PRO A 409 7.27 21.72 15.14
CA PRO A 409 6.11 21.06 15.75
C PRO A 409 6.43 19.63 16.18
N SER A 410 6.17 19.30 17.45
CA SER A 410 6.36 17.95 17.99
C SER A 410 5.26 17.01 17.50
N SER A 411 5.66 15.84 17.01
CA SER A 411 4.72 14.79 16.63
C SER A 411 4.17 14.08 17.87
N PRO A 412 2.86 13.82 17.93
CA PRO A 412 2.29 12.94 18.95
C PRO A 412 2.66 11.47 18.71
N TYR A 413 3.33 11.16 17.60
CA TYR A 413 3.83 9.83 17.25
C TYR A 413 5.34 9.73 17.42
N SER A 414 5.80 8.51 17.70
CA SER A 414 7.22 8.12 17.71
C SER A 414 7.38 6.86 16.88
N VAL A 415 8.51 6.74 16.18
CA VAL A 415 8.83 5.52 15.42
C VAL A 415 8.98 4.34 16.37
N SER A 416 8.20 3.28 16.14
CA SER A 416 8.21 2.06 16.95
C SER A 416 8.80 0.85 16.25
N GLY A 417 8.96 0.89 14.92
CA GLY A 417 9.67 -0.16 14.20
C GLY A 417 9.80 0.04 12.70
N ILE A 418 10.60 -0.83 12.08
CA ILE A 418 10.76 -0.98 10.64
C ILE A 418 10.58 -2.48 10.31
N ILE A 419 9.81 -2.76 9.28
CA ILE A 419 9.45 -4.12 8.85
C ILE A 419 9.77 -4.33 7.37
N ASP A 420 9.65 -5.58 6.93
CA ASP A 420 9.76 -6.00 5.53
C ASP A 420 11.12 -5.74 4.84
N TYR A 421 12.10 -6.57 5.21
CA TYR A 421 13.44 -6.55 4.61
C TYR A 421 13.54 -7.36 3.32
N GLY A 422 12.41 -7.71 2.67
CA GLY A 422 12.42 -8.54 1.47
C GLY A 422 13.19 -7.91 0.29
N HIS A 423 13.28 -6.58 0.24
CA HIS A 423 14.05 -5.87 -0.79
C HIS A 423 15.50 -5.55 -0.40
N ALA A 424 15.96 -5.97 0.79
CA ALA A 424 17.27 -5.63 1.34
C ALA A 424 18.44 -6.08 0.44
N ARG A 425 19.45 -5.25 0.25
CA ARG A 425 20.54 -5.56 -0.69
C ARG A 425 21.78 -4.75 -0.43
N TYR A 426 22.87 -5.13 -1.08
CA TYR A 426 24.06 -4.30 -1.19
C TYR A 426 23.94 -3.38 -2.41
N SER A 427 23.76 -2.08 -2.19
CA SER A 427 23.56 -1.06 -3.25
C SER A 427 24.06 0.32 -2.76
N TYR A 428 23.74 1.39 -3.48
CA TYR A 428 24.13 2.74 -3.11
C TYR A 428 23.22 3.30 -2.01
N LEU A 429 23.80 3.87 -0.96
CA LEU A 429 23.03 4.40 0.18
C LEU A 429 22.04 5.48 -0.27
N VAL A 430 22.46 6.36 -1.18
CA VAL A 430 21.62 7.42 -1.75
C VAL A 430 20.40 6.88 -2.49
N HIS A 431 20.45 5.67 -3.06
CA HIS A 431 19.28 5.07 -3.72
C HIS A 431 18.18 4.74 -2.71
N ASP A 432 18.54 4.22 -1.54
CA ASP A 432 17.58 3.92 -0.47
C ASP A 432 16.96 5.20 0.10
N VAL A 433 17.77 6.26 0.25
CA VAL A 433 17.29 7.59 0.66
C VAL A 433 16.32 8.17 -0.37
N ALA A 434 16.63 8.04 -1.67
CA ALA A 434 15.74 8.50 -2.73
C ALA A 434 14.40 7.73 -2.75
N ILE A 435 14.43 6.40 -2.54
CA ILE A 435 13.23 5.57 -2.41
C ILE A 435 12.37 6.03 -1.24
N SER A 436 13.01 6.28 -0.11
CA SER A 436 12.38 6.75 1.12
C SER A 436 11.68 8.10 0.94
N ILE A 437 12.41 9.10 0.43
CA ILE A 437 11.83 10.44 0.18
C ILE A 437 10.70 10.34 -0.86
N ALA A 438 10.87 9.57 -1.93
CA ALA A 438 9.85 9.42 -2.97
C ALA A 438 8.52 8.94 -2.41
N TYR A 439 8.53 7.84 -1.65
CA TYR A 439 7.28 7.26 -1.14
C TYR A 439 6.70 8.03 0.03
N ILE A 440 7.51 8.52 0.96
CA ILE A 440 6.99 9.29 2.11
C ILE A 440 6.39 10.63 1.65
N SER A 441 6.93 11.23 0.58
CA SER A 441 6.37 12.48 0.03
C SER A 441 4.98 12.32 -0.58
N LEU A 442 4.55 11.10 -0.95
CA LEU A 442 3.19 10.83 -1.46
C LEU A 442 2.12 11.00 -0.37
N GLU A 443 2.49 10.75 0.89
CA GLU A 443 1.59 10.81 2.05
C GLU A 443 1.57 12.19 2.72
N SER A 444 2.38 13.14 2.23
CA SER A 444 2.49 14.46 2.84
C SER A 444 1.30 15.35 2.49
N LYS A 445 0.45 15.59 3.50
CA LYS A 445 -0.72 16.48 3.41
C LYS A 445 -0.59 17.77 4.21
N ILE A 446 0.28 17.77 5.23
CA ILE A 446 0.45 18.92 6.16
C ILE A 446 1.56 19.84 5.71
N ILE A 447 2.73 19.29 5.36
CA ILE A 447 3.85 20.07 4.84
C ILE A 447 3.92 19.94 3.33
N ASP A 448 4.56 20.92 2.68
CA ASP A 448 4.84 20.82 1.26
C ASP A 448 5.67 19.56 0.99
N SER A 449 5.23 18.73 0.05
CA SER A 449 5.91 17.51 -0.36
C SER A 449 7.36 17.74 -0.84
N LEU A 450 7.71 18.95 -1.28
CA LEU A 450 9.08 19.34 -1.62
C LEU A 450 9.98 19.49 -0.38
N ASP A 451 9.41 19.71 0.81
CA ASP A 451 10.17 19.94 2.06
C ASP A 451 10.39 18.66 2.87
N VAL A 452 9.65 17.60 2.55
CA VAL A 452 9.76 16.26 3.17
C VAL A 452 11.22 15.77 3.15
N GLY A 453 11.88 15.87 2.00
CA GLY A 453 13.28 15.48 1.84
C GLY A 453 14.22 16.22 2.79
N GLY A 454 14.00 17.51 3.02
CA GLY A 454 14.83 18.32 3.91
C GLY A 454 14.77 17.84 5.37
N HIS A 455 13.56 17.57 5.88
CA HIS A 455 13.38 17.08 7.26
C HIS A 455 13.94 15.67 7.45
N MET A 456 13.73 14.79 6.48
CA MET A 456 14.28 13.43 6.53
C MET A 456 15.81 13.43 6.44
N LEU A 457 16.39 14.24 5.54
CA LEU A 457 17.84 14.37 5.42
C LEU A 457 18.46 14.95 6.70
N ALA A 458 17.78 15.88 7.39
CA ALA A 458 18.24 16.41 8.67
C ALA A 458 18.38 15.29 9.72
N GLY A 459 17.39 14.39 9.79
CA GLY A 459 17.44 13.21 10.64
C GLY A 459 18.55 12.25 10.22
N PHE A 460 18.62 11.92 8.92
CA PHE A 460 19.62 11.00 8.37
C PHE A 460 21.05 11.49 8.64
N PHE A 461 21.32 12.77 8.39
CA PHE A 461 22.62 13.42 8.60
C PHE A 461 23.03 13.55 10.07
N SER A 462 22.10 13.39 11.01
CA SER A 462 22.46 13.27 12.43
C SER A 462 23.20 11.96 12.75
N GLU A 463 23.17 10.98 11.84
CA GLU A 463 23.76 9.65 12.05
C GLU A 463 24.87 9.32 11.06
N ILE A 464 24.66 9.63 9.77
CA ILE A 464 25.60 9.38 8.66
C ILE A 464 25.38 10.40 7.54
N LYS A 465 26.44 10.79 6.80
CA LYS A 465 26.36 11.79 5.73
C LYS A 465 26.40 11.17 4.33
N LEU A 466 25.67 11.81 3.41
CA LEU A 466 25.87 11.63 1.97
C LEU A 466 26.99 12.58 1.49
N ASN A 467 27.72 12.19 0.46
CA ASN A 467 28.68 13.06 -0.20
C ASN A 467 27.99 14.08 -1.14
N SER A 468 28.77 15.01 -1.68
CA SER A 468 28.25 16.08 -2.54
C SER A 468 27.56 15.56 -3.80
N GLU A 469 28.15 14.55 -4.45
CA GLU A 469 27.62 13.96 -5.68
C GLU A 469 26.36 13.13 -5.43
N GLU A 470 26.25 12.48 -4.28
CA GLU A 470 25.04 11.80 -3.83
C GLU A 470 23.92 12.80 -3.57
N LEU A 471 24.20 13.88 -2.84
CA LEU A 471 23.21 14.93 -2.54
C LEU A 471 22.71 15.62 -3.81
N ASP A 472 23.61 15.92 -4.76
CA ASP A 472 23.24 16.53 -6.05
C ASP A 472 22.33 15.61 -6.90
N ALA A 473 22.53 14.30 -6.81
CA ALA A 473 21.76 13.33 -7.59
C ALA A 473 20.36 13.04 -7.04
N LEU A 474 20.08 13.36 -5.77
CA LEU A 474 18.82 12.99 -5.10
C LEU A 474 17.55 13.41 -5.86
N PRO A 475 17.40 14.65 -6.38
CA PRO A 475 16.19 15.04 -7.11
C PRO A 475 15.91 14.14 -8.32
N VAL A 476 16.96 13.81 -9.09
CA VAL A 476 16.84 12.91 -10.25
C VAL A 476 16.54 11.48 -9.82
N LEU A 477 17.15 11.00 -8.73
CA LEU A 477 16.90 9.66 -8.18
C LEU A 477 15.48 9.49 -7.65
N ILE A 478 14.93 10.51 -6.98
CA ILE A 478 13.56 10.54 -6.47
C ILE A 478 12.57 10.49 -7.64
N CYS A 479 12.74 11.36 -8.64
CA CYS A 479 11.93 11.32 -9.85
C CYS A 479 12.09 9.99 -10.60
N GLY A 480 13.30 9.43 -10.65
CA GLY A 480 13.57 8.13 -11.22
C GLY A 480 12.80 7.00 -10.52
N ARG A 481 12.70 7.03 -9.19
CA ARG A 481 11.92 6.06 -8.43
C ARG A 481 10.42 6.21 -8.71
N LEU A 482 9.91 7.44 -8.70
CA LEU A 482 8.50 7.72 -9.01
C LEU A 482 8.15 7.29 -10.43
N ALA A 483 8.97 7.68 -11.42
CA ALA A 483 8.83 7.28 -12.82
C ALA A 483 8.76 5.75 -12.95
N LYS A 484 9.71 5.05 -12.33
CA LYS A 484 9.71 3.58 -12.32
C LYS A 484 8.46 2.98 -11.68
N SER A 485 8.02 3.49 -10.53
CA SER A 485 6.82 2.99 -9.85
C SER A 485 5.56 3.21 -10.71
N LEU A 486 5.42 4.39 -11.31
CA LEU A 486 4.27 4.78 -12.13
C LEU A 486 4.21 3.99 -13.45
N THR A 487 5.33 3.87 -14.15
CA THR A 487 5.41 3.15 -15.43
C THR A 487 5.25 1.65 -15.25
N ILE A 488 5.98 1.03 -14.30
CA ILE A 488 5.86 -0.41 -14.07
C ILE A 488 4.49 -0.74 -13.46
N GLY A 489 3.98 0.08 -12.54
CA GLY A 489 2.62 -0.09 -11.99
C GLY A 489 1.55 -0.08 -13.08
N ARG A 490 1.64 0.85 -14.04
CA ARG A 490 0.73 0.90 -15.19
C ARG A 490 0.82 -0.35 -16.07
N TYR A 491 2.05 -0.80 -16.37
CA TYR A 491 2.30 -2.03 -17.14
C TYR A 491 1.70 -3.25 -16.43
N LEU A 492 1.96 -3.41 -15.14
CA LEU A 492 1.44 -4.53 -14.34
C LEU A 492 -0.08 -4.56 -14.31
N HIS A 493 -0.72 -3.40 -14.13
CA HIS A 493 -2.17 -3.30 -14.17
C HIS A 493 -2.77 -3.60 -15.57
N GLN A 494 -2.01 -3.35 -16.64
CA GLN A 494 -2.41 -3.74 -17.99
C GLN A 494 -2.28 -5.25 -18.22
N GLN A 495 -1.30 -5.91 -17.59
CA GLN A 495 -1.16 -7.38 -17.63
C GLN A 495 -2.21 -8.08 -16.77
N ASP A 496 -2.57 -7.50 -15.62
CA ASP A 496 -3.63 -7.97 -14.73
C ASP A 496 -4.46 -6.79 -14.22
N SER A 497 -5.65 -6.60 -14.80
CA SER A 497 -6.56 -5.52 -14.44
C SER A 497 -7.17 -5.66 -13.05
N THR A 498 -7.04 -6.82 -12.41
CA THR A 498 -7.48 -7.02 -11.02
C THR A 498 -6.45 -6.57 -10.00
N ASN A 499 -5.20 -6.37 -10.43
CA ASN A 499 -4.12 -5.86 -9.61
C ASN A 499 -4.23 -4.34 -9.40
N LEU A 500 -5.16 -3.94 -8.54
CA LEU A 500 -5.32 -2.53 -8.15
C LEU A 500 -4.16 -2.04 -7.28
N TYR A 501 -3.47 -2.95 -6.59
CA TYR A 501 -2.30 -2.63 -5.78
C TYR A 501 -1.20 -1.96 -6.61
N ALA A 502 -1.01 -2.40 -7.86
CA ALA A 502 -0.05 -1.79 -8.80
C ALA A 502 -0.34 -0.31 -9.11
N LEU A 503 -1.54 0.19 -8.84
CA LEU A 503 -1.93 1.58 -9.07
C LEU A 503 -1.94 2.44 -7.79
N THR A 504 -1.57 1.90 -6.64
CA THR A 504 -1.55 2.63 -5.36
C THR A 504 -0.74 3.92 -5.42
N THR A 505 0.43 3.89 -6.08
CA THR A 505 1.26 5.07 -6.31
C THR A 505 0.64 6.08 -7.29
N ALA A 506 -0.18 5.63 -8.25
CA ALA A 506 -0.56 6.43 -9.41
C ALA A 506 -1.38 7.68 -9.06
N ALA A 507 -2.22 7.59 -8.02
CA ALA A 507 -3.09 8.69 -7.61
C ALA A 507 -2.32 9.96 -7.20
N GLN A 508 -1.23 9.81 -6.45
CA GLN A 508 -0.42 10.93 -5.95
C GLN A 508 0.93 11.09 -6.66
N GLY A 509 1.40 10.05 -7.35
CA GLY A 509 2.72 10.04 -7.96
C GLY A 509 2.87 10.97 -9.16
N TRP A 510 1.86 11.07 -10.04
CA TRP A 510 1.93 11.98 -11.20
C TRP A 510 1.96 13.46 -10.78
N PRO A 511 1.09 13.94 -9.86
CA PRO A 511 1.22 15.30 -9.33
C PRO A 511 2.59 15.56 -8.69
N LEU A 512 3.08 14.60 -7.88
CA LEU A 512 4.34 14.76 -7.16
C LEU A 512 5.55 14.82 -8.10
N ILE A 513 5.68 13.89 -9.06
CA ILE A 513 6.82 13.86 -9.98
C ILE A 513 6.85 15.13 -10.84
N ARG A 514 5.69 15.62 -11.31
CA ARG A 514 5.59 16.89 -12.04
C ARG A 514 6.02 18.08 -11.17
N LYS A 515 5.63 18.10 -9.88
CA LYS A 515 5.99 19.17 -8.94
C LYS A 515 7.51 19.20 -8.69
N ILE A 516 8.12 18.05 -8.43
CA ILE A 516 9.56 17.94 -8.21
C ILE A 516 10.32 18.31 -9.49
N TRP A 517 9.93 17.74 -10.64
CA TRP A 517 10.64 17.93 -11.91
C TRP A 517 10.56 19.36 -12.45
N LYS A 518 9.44 20.07 -12.21
CA LYS A 518 9.31 21.50 -12.55
C LYS A 518 10.12 22.43 -11.63
N THR A 519 10.54 21.95 -10.46
CA THR A 519 11.30 22.77 -9.52
C THR A 519 12.79 22.70 -9.89
N PRO A 520 13.46 23.83 -10.15
CA PRO A 520 14.90 23.83 -10.46
C PRO A 520 15.69 23.12 -9.36
N LYS A 521 16.65 22.26 -9.75
CA LYS A 521 17.45 21.44 -8.84
C LYS A 521 18.10 22.27 -7.74
N GLU A 522 18.64 23.44 -8.10
CA GLU A 522 19.33 24.35 -7.19
C GLU A 522 18.37 24.94 -6.15
N VAL A 523 17.13 25.22 -6.55
CA VAL A 523 16.08 25.73 -5.64
C VAL A 523 15.70 24.64 -4.64
N LEU A 524 15.46 23.41 -5.10
CA LEU A 524 15.10 22.30 -4.22
C LEU A 524 16.23 21.97 -3.23
N LEU A 525 17.47 21.87 -3.71
CA LEU A 525 18.62 21.62 -2.85
C LEU A 525 18.87 22.77 -1.86
N LYS A 526 18.62 24.03 -2.25
CA LYS A 526 18.70 25.18 -1.35
C LYS A 526 17.66 25.07 -0.22
N ARG A 527 16.40 24.78 -0.57
CA ARG A 527 15.33 24.54 0.43
C ARG A 527 15.72 23.46 1.43
N TRP A 528 16.21 22.32 0.96
CA TRP A 528 16.64 21.24 1.85
C TRP A 528 17.81 21.66 2.74
N LYS A 529 18.80 22.39 2.23
CA LYS A 529 19.93 22.90 3.04
C LYS A 529 19.46 23.85 4.14
N GLU A 530 18.52 24.76 3.84
CA GLU A 530 17.92 25.67 4.82
C GLU A 530 17.17 24.88 5.90
N ILE A 531 16.35 23.90 5.50
CA ILE A 531 15.64 23.02 6.43
C ILE A 531 16.63 22.25 7.32
N ILE A 532 17.65 21.62 6.74
CA ILE A 532 18.65 20.86 7.50
C ILE A 532 19.35 21.77 8.53
N SER A 533 19.70 22.99 8.13
CA SER A 533 20.37 23.95 9.02
C SER A 533 19.49 24.34 10.21
N SER A 534 18.17 24.40 10.03
CA SER A 534 17.23 24.72 11.12
C SER A 534 17.20 23.68 12.26
N TYR A 535 17.72 22.47 12.05
CA TYR A 535 17.87 21.44 13.10
C TYR A 535 19.22 21.51 13.83
N GLY A 536 20.18 22.29 13.34
CA GLY A 536 21.54 22.39 13.88
C GLY A 536 21.78 23.56 14.85
N GLU A 537 20.79 24.43 15.06
CA GLU A 537 20.91 25.64 15.90
C GLU A 537 20.38 25.48 17.35
N ASN A 538 20.25 24.25 17.88
CA ASN A 538 19.86 24.01 19.29
C ASN A 538 20.86 23.16 20.07
#